data_AF-A0AAW3QYB4-F1
#
_entry.id   AF-A0AAW3QYB4-F1
#
_cell.length_a   1.000
_cell.length_b   1.000
_cell.length_c   1.000
_cell.angle_alpha   90.00
_cell.angle_beta   90.00
_cell.angle_gamma   90.00
#
_symmetry.space_group_name_H-M   'P 1'
#
loop_
_entity.id
_entity.type
_entity.pdbx_description
1 polymer ?
#
loop_
_entity_poly.entity_id
_entity_poly.type
_entity_poly.pdbx_seq_one_letter_code
_entity_poly.pdbx_strand_id
1 'polypeptide(L)'
;MTVYALEKNASGIVIGLASWSDDKTVLPSGFVSCAADEYAAAKSTFMNSLKDQAIGALAEVQVGAALTVAMGGIFGPKTRAYVSALQEIADGTDATSTALPTAPGAVSE
;
A
#
# COMPACT_ATOMS: atom_id res chain seq x y z
N MET A 1 -4.82 23.32 -12.98
CA MET A 1 -3.45 22.97 -12.50
C MET A 1 -3.62 21.86 -11.47
N THR A 2 -2.83 20.79 -11.53
CA THR A 2 -2.96 19.67 -10.58
C THR A 2 -2.32 20.05 -9.26
N VAL A 3 -3.05 19.90 -8.16
CA VAL A 3 -2.51 20.10 -6.80
C VAL A 3 -2.00 18.77 -6.30
N TYR A 4 -0.70 18.69 -6.02
CA TYR A 4 -0.06 17.53 -5.39
C TYR A 4 0.12 17.79 -3.91
N ALA A 5 -0.22 16.82 -3.07
CA ALA A 5 0.03 16.90 -1.65
C ALA A 5 0.54 15.58 -1.07
N LEU A 6 1.30 15.74 0.00
CA LEU A 6 1.93 14.66 0.72
C LEU A 6 1.67 14.82 2.22
N GLU A 7 1.40 13.70 2.87
CA GLU A 7 1.25 13.60 4.31
C GLU A 7 2.51 12.92 4.85
N LYS A 8 3.15 13.56 5.84
CA LYS A 8 4.36 13.05 6.48
C LYS A 8 4.08 12.84 7.97
N ASN A 9 4.62 11.75 8.52
CA ASN A 9 4.60 11.55 9.97
C ASN A 9 5.59 12.49 10.67
N ALA A 10 5.60 12.48 12.02
CA ALA A 10 6.51 13.30 12.83
C ALA A 10 8.01 13.06 12.52
N SER A 11 8.36 11.92 11.92
CA SER A 11 9.72 11.54 11.52
C SER A 11 10.07 11.97 10.10
N GLY A 12 9.16 12.63 9.37
CA GLY A 12 9.36 13.07 7.98
C GLY A 12 9.14 11.99 6.92
N ILE A 13 8.67 10.80 7.30
CA ILE A 13 8.34 9.72 6.37
C ILE A 13 6.98 10.00 5.73
N VAL A 14 6.92 9.85 4.40
CA VAL A 14 5.67 9.98 3.64
C VAL A 14 4.75 8.81 3.99
N ILE A 15 3.58 9.12 4.54
CA ILE A 15 2.55 8.16 4.94
C ILE A 15 1.26 8.28 4.12
N GLY A 16 1.14 9.34 3.32
CA GLY A 16 -0.02 9.56 2.46
C GLY A 16 0.32 10.43 1.26
N LEU A 17 -0.36 10.16 0.15
CA LEU A 17 -0.20 10.86 -1.13
C LEU A 17 -1.59 11.16 -1.69
N ALA A 18 -1.80 12.38 -2.14
CA ALA A 18 -3.03 12.76 -2.79
C ALA A 18 -2.78 13.77 -3.92
N SER A 19 -3.55 13.63 -5.00
CA SER A 19 -3.54 14.55 -6.13
C SER A 19 -4.97 14.91 -6.50
N TRP A 20 -5.24 16.19 -6.72
CA TRP A 20 -6.55 16.67 -7.14
C TRP A 20 -6.44 17.44 -8.44
N SER A 21 -7.40 17.16 -9.32
CA SER A 21 -7.65 17.97 -10.51
C SER A 21 -8.52 19.15 -10.10
N ASP A 22 -8.05 20.36 -10.41
CA ASP A 22 -8.61 21.68 -10.07
C ASP A 22 -8.31 22.23 -8.68
N ASP A 23 -8.41 23.57 -8.63
CA ASP A 23 -7.93 24.56 -7.65
C ASP A 23 -8.29 24.23 -6.18
N LYS A 24 -7.66 23.19 -5.64
CA LYS A 24 -7.89 22.78 -4.26
C LYS A 24 -7.26 23.81 -3.33
N THR A 25 -8.07 24.77 -2.92
CA THR A 25 -7.67 25.88 -2.03
C THR A 25 -7.51 25.45 -0.57
N VAL A 26 -8.05 24.29 -0.19
CA VAL A 26 -7.96 23.76 1.17
C VAL A 26 -7.49 22.30 1.13
N LEU A 27 -6.29 22.09 1.65
CA LEU A 27 -5.74 20.75 1.88
C LEU A 27 -6.36 20.15 3.14
N PRO A 28 -6.65 18.84 3.16
CA PRO A 28 -7.02 18.15 4.39
C PRO A 28 -5.92 18.31 5.45
N SER A 29 -6.31 18.43 6.72
CA SER A 29 -5.36 18.49 7.83
C SER A 29 -4.41 17.29 7.81
N GLY A 30 -3.10 17.56 7.86
CA GLY A 30 -2.03 16.56 7.72
C GLY A 30 -1.35 16.56 6.35
N PHE A 31 -2.02 17.04 5.31
CA PHE A 31 -1.46 17.15 3.97
C PHE A 31 -0.80 18.51 3.72
N VAL A 32 0.37 18.49 3.11
CA VAL A 32 1.12 19.67 2.67
C VAL A 32 1.25 19.64 1.15
N SER A 33 0.94 20.76 0.49
CA SER A 33 1.14 20.88 -0.96
C SER A 33 2.62 20.81 -1.31
N CYS A 34 2.94 20.13 -2.39
CA CYS A 34 4.30 19.95 -2.88
C CYS A 34 4.37 20.14 -4.40
N ALA A 35 5.58 20.31 -4.91
CA ALA A 35 5.83 20.33 -6.35
C ALA A 35 5.61 18.94 -6.98
N ALA A 36 5.39 18.89 -8.29
CA ALA A 36 5.22 17.63 -9.03
C ALA A 36 6.44 16.70 -8.87
N ASP A 37 7.65 17.26 -8.88
CA ASP A 37 8.90 16.51 -8.68
C ASP A 37 9.01 15.93 -7.27
N GLU A 38 8.64 16.72 -6.24
CA GLU A 38 8.58 16.24 -4.86
C GLU A 38 7.54 15.12 -4.70
N TYR A 39 6.38 15.26 -5.34
CA TYR A 39 5.34 14.24 -5.33
C TYR A 39 5.82 12.94 -5.98
N ALA A 40 6.53 13.01 -7.11
CA ALA A 40 7.09 11.84 -7.78
C ALA A 40 8.14 11.13 -6.91
N ALA A 41 9.02 11.89 -6.25
CA ALA A 41 10.00 11.34 -5.32
C ALA A 41 9.33 10.71 -4.08
N ALA A 42 8.37 11.42 -3.47
CA ALA A 42 7.58 10.94 -2.34
C ALA A 42 6.79 9.68 -2.69
N LYS A 43 6.22 9.61 -3.90
CA LYS A 43 5.56 8.42 -4.44
C LYS A 43 6.52 7.25 -4.51
N SER A 44 7.75 7.45 -5.01
CA SER A 44 8.75 6.38 -5.05
C SER A 44 9.12 5.86 -3.66
N THR A 45 9.33 6.74 -2.67
CA THR A 45 9.60 6.35 -1.28
C THR A 45 8.43 5.60 -0.66
N PHE A 46 7.21 6.11 -0.83
CA PHE A 46 5.99 5.47 -0.34
C PHE A 46 5.82 4.08 -0.95
N MET A 47 6.01 3.94 -2.26
CA MET A 47 5.95 2.65 -2.96
C MET A 47 7.04 1.68 -2.48
N ASN A 48 8.26 2.16 -2.19
CA ASN A 48 9.29 1.32 -1.57
C ASN A 48 8.88 0.84 -0.18
N SER A 49 8.27 1.70 0.64
CA SER A 49 7.74 1.25 1.94
C SER A 49 6.60 0.24 1.77
N LEU A 50 5.72 0.45 0.78
CA LEU A 50 4.64 -0.47 0.43
C LEU A 50 5.18 -1.83 -0.03
N LYS A 51 6.26 -1.84 -0.81
CA LYS A 51 7.00 -3.05 -1.19
C LYS A 51 7.52 -3.79 0.03
N ASP A 52 8.20 -3.10 0.94
CA ASP A 52 8.74 -3.69 2.16
C ASP A 52 7.62 -4.32 3.01
N GLN A 53 6.52 -3.59 3.18
CA GLN A 53 5.35 -4.12 3.90
C GLN A 53 4.70 -5.29 3.16
N ALA A 54 4.63 -5.26 1.82
CA ALA A 54 4.09 -6.36 1.03
C ALA A 54 4.96 -7.62 1.11
N ILE A 55 6.29 -7.47 1.13
CA ILE A 55 7.24 -8.56 1.38
C ILE A 55 7.02 -9.15 2.77
N GLY A 56 6.86 -8.29 3.79
CA GLY A 56 6.52 -8.73 5.16
C GLY A 56 5.20 -9.50 5.20
N ALA A 57 4.14 -8.98 4.58
CA ALA A 57 2.84 -9.62 4.49
C ALA A 57 2.90 -10.95 3.71
N LEU A 58 3.69 -11.04 2.64
CA LEU A 58 3.93 -12.30 1.92
C LEU A 58 4.59 -13.34 2.80
N ALA A 59 5.58 -12.94 3.62
CA ALA A 59 6.21 -13.84 4.58
C ALA A 59 5.19 -14.37 5.61
N GLU A 60 4.32 -13.51 6.13
CA GLU A 60 3.23 -13.94 7.04
C GLU A 60 2.26 -14.91 6.36
N VAL A 61 1.86 -14.65 5.11
CA VAL A 61 1.00 -15.56 4.35
C VAL A 61 1.68 -16.90 4.12
N GLN A 62 2.99 -16.92 3.82
CA GLN A 62 3.74 -18.17 3.65
C GLN A 62 3.81 -18.98 4.96
N VAL A 63 3.94 -18.32 6.11
CA VAL A 63 3.89 -18.99 7.42
C VAL A 63 2.49 -19.54 7.68
N GLY A 64 1.44 -18.73 7.45
CA GLY A 64 0.05 -19.17 7.55
C GLY A 64 -0.27 -20.29 6.56
N ALA A 65 0.41 -20.34 5.43
CA ALA A 65 0.28 -21.36 4.40
C ALA A 65 0.78 -22.71 4.84
N ALA A 66 1.98 -22.75 5.38
CA ALA A 66 2.53 -23.96 5.96
C ALA A 66 1.61 -24.50 7.07
N LEU A 67 1.05 -23.61 7.91
CA LEU A 67 0.13 -23.99 8.98
C LEU A 67 -1.21 -24.53 8.44
N THR A 68 -1.80 -23.85 7.45
CA THR A 68 -3.07 -24.24 6.84
C THR A 68 -2.96 -25.62 6.17
N VAL A 69 -1.88 -25.85 5.42
CA VAL A 69 -1.59 -27.15 4.81
C VAL A 69 -1.35 -28.23 5.87
N ALA A 70 -0.62 -27.91 6.95
CA ALA A 70 -0.42 -28.84 8.07
C ALA A 70 -1.74 -29.23 8.78
N MET A 71 -2.74 -28.34 8.78
CA MET A 71 -4.09 -28.61 9.29
C MET A 71 -5.05 -29.22 8.25
N GLY A 72 -4.57 -29.56 7.04
CA GLY A 72 -5.39 -30.12 5.96
C GLY A 72 -6.29 -29.11 5.25
N GLY A 73 -6.10 -27.81 5.48
CA GLY A 73 -6.82 -26.72 4.82
C GLY A 73 -6.21 -26.35 3.45
N ILE A 74 -7.00 -25.68 2.61
CA ILE A 74 -6.59 -25.21 1.28
C ILE A 74 -6.84 -23.70 1.21
N PHE A 75 -5.92 -22.96 0.58
CA PHE A 75 -6.14 -21.56 0.27
C PHE A 75 -7.26 -21.37 -0.74
N GLY A 76 -8.29 -20.66 -0.31
CA GLY A 76 -9.36 -20.23 -1.19
C GLY A 76 -8.88 -19.22 -2.25
N PRO A 77 -9.71 -18.99 -3.29
CA PRO A 77 -9.41 -18.03 -4.36
C PRO A 77 -9.15 -16.61 -3.83
N LYS A 78 -9.79 -16.21 -2.72
CA LYS A 78 -9.55 -14.91 -2.07
C LYS A 78 -8.10 -14.75 -1.60
N THR A 79 -7.50 -15.79 -1.00
CA THR A 79 -6.11 -15.70 -0.56
C THR A 79 -5.13 -15.73 -1.71
N ARG A 80 -5.43 -16.47 -2.79
CA ARG A 80 -4.61 -16.41 -4.02
C ARG A 80 -4.64 -15.01 -4.64
N ALA A 81 -5.81 -14.36 -4.69
CA ALA A 81 -5.92 -12.98 -5.16
C ALA A 81 -5.14 -12.00 -4.25
N TYR A 82 -5.20 -12.19 -2.92
CA TYR A 82 -4.41 -11.41 -1.97
C TYR A 82 -2.90 -11.56 -2.17
N VAL A 83 -2.41 -12.81 -2.29
CA VAL A 83 -0.98 -13.09 -2.54
C VAL A 83 -0.54 -12.50 -3.89
N SER A 84 -1.37 -12.62 -4.92
CA SER A 84 -1.08 -12.05 -6.24
C SER A 84 -0.94 -10.52 -6.16
N ALA A 85 -1.89 -9.84 -5.51
CA ALA A 85 -1.82 -8.40 -5.32
C ALA A 85 -0.60 -7.97 -4.50
N LEU A 86 -0.26 -8.71 -3.44
CA LEU A 86 0.96 -8.45 -2.68
C LEU A 86 2.23 -8.66 -3.51
N GLN A 87 2.26 -9.67 -4.38
CA GLN A 87 3.37 -9.89 -5.31
C GLN A 87 3.52 -8.76 -6.32
N GLU A 88 2.41 -8.30 -6.91
CA GLU A 88 2.43 -7.17 -7.86
C GLU A 88 2.93 -5.89 -7.18
N ILE A 89 2.55 -5.66 -5.91
CA ILE A 89 3.05 -4.55 -5.10
C ILE A 89 4.54 -4.74 -4.78
N ALA A 90 4.96 -5.92 -4.31
CA ALA A 90 6.33 -6.22 -3.93
C ALA A 90 7.32 -6.13 -5.12
N ASP A 91 6.92 -6.63 -6.28
CA ASP A 91 7.67 -6.51 -7.54
C ASP A 91 7.70 -5.04 -8.03
N GLY A 92 6.65 -4.28 -7.71
CA GLY A 92 6.47 -2.89 -8.14
C GLY A 92 5.87 -2.76 -9.52
N THR A 93 5.29 -3.83 -10.03
CA THR A 93 4.43 -3.82 -11.20
C THR A 93 3.14 -3.05 -10.89
N ASP A 94 2.68 -3.08 -9.64
CA ASP A 94 1.58 -2.25 -9.16
C ASP A 94 2.09 -0.88 -8.65
N ALA A 95 1.87 0.16 -9.47
CA ALA A 95 2.19 1.56 -9.14
C ALA A 95 0.94 2.40 -8.81
N THR A 96 -0.19 1.72 -8.68
CA THR A 96 -1.54 2.26 -8.51
C THR A 96 -2.09 2.08 -7.11
N SER A 97 -1.68 1.03 -6.40
CA SER A 97 -2.11 0.77 -5.03
C SER A 97 -1.52 1.81 -4.10
N THR A 98 -2.40 2.52 -3.43
CA THR A 98 -2.07 3.50 -2.40
C THR A 98 -2.10 2.89 -0.99
N ALA A 99 -2.37 1.60 -0.87
CA ALA A 99 -2.38 0.85 0.37
C ALA A 99 -2.20 -0.65 0.10
N LEU A 100 -1.84 -1.42 1.13
CA LEU A 100 -1.83 -2.88 1.03
C LEU A 100 -3.26 -3.41 0.85
N PRO A 101 -3.45 -4.49 0.09
CA PRO A 101 -4.73 -5.18 0.05
C PRO A 101 -5.10 -5.67 1.45
N THR A 102 -6.39 -5.81 1.72
CA THR A 102 -6.85 -6.35 3.01
C THR A 102 -6.70 -7.87 3.01
N ALA A 103 -6.05 -8.41 4.05
CA ALA A 103 -5.88 -9.86 4.20
C ALA A 103 -7.25 -10.57 4.31
N PRO A 104 -7.47 -11.68 3.61
CA PRO A 104 -8.77 -12.37 3.55
C PRO A 104 -9.17 -13.16 4.83
N GLY A 105 -8.62 -12.80 5.99
CA GLY A 105 -8.92 -13.40 7.29
C GLY A 105 -9.50 -12.42 8.33
N ALA A 106 -9.71 -11.15 7.99
CA ALA A 106 -10.23 -10.12 8.91
C ALA A 106 -11.73 -9.84 8.72
N VAL A 107 -12.52 -10.85 8.33
CA VAL A 107 -13.96 -10.83 8.58
C VAL A 107 -14.23 -11.76 9.75
N SER A 108 -14.23 -11.17 10.96
CA SER A 108 -15.17 -11.64 11.97
C SER A 108 -16.56 -11.38 11.39
N GLU A 109 -17.25 -12.41 10.96
CA GLU A 109 -18.71 -12.41 10.90
C GLU A 109 -19.23 -13.01 12.21
#